data_AF-A0A1H1YZN1-F1
#
_entry.id   AF-A0A1H1YZN1-F1
#
_cell.length_a   1.000
_cell.length_b   1.000
_cell.length_c   1.000
_cell.angle_alpha   90.00
_cell.angle_beta   90.00
_cell.angle_gamma   90.00
#
_symmetry.space_group_name_H-M   'P 1'
#
loop_
_entity.id
_entity.type
_entity.pdbx_description
1 polymer ?
#
loop_
_entity_poly.entity_id
_entity_poly.type
_entity_poly.pdbx_seq_one_letter_code
_entity_poly.pdbx_strand_id
1 'polypeptide(L)'
;MTGDRLNLDQLTEHAMWVHALYDELNHKERGRTWNREEFMLGFVGDVGDLAKLVMAQEGAREMPGGREVLHHELADCLWSVLVLAKLYDVDLDTEFRRTVGELEEAITARLTEPSSEVS
;
A
#
# COMPACT_ATOMS: atom_id res chain seq x y z
N MET A 1 -19.72 5.25 -18.92
CA MET A 1 -19.01 3.96 -18.82
C MET A 1 -18.67 3.75 -17.36
N THR A 2 -19.50 3.02 -16.62
CA THR A 2 -19.12 2.45 -15.32
C THR A 2 -18.09 1.38 -15.64
N GLY A 3 -16.81 1.77 -15.67
CA GLY A 3 -15.71 0.82 -15.81
C GLY A 3 -15.81 -0.19 -14.67
N ASP A 4 -15.74 -1.47 -15.00
CA ASP A 4 -15.80 -2.55 -14.03
C ASP A 4 -14.67 -2.31 -13.01
N ARG A 5 -15.02 -2.30 -11.71
CA ARG A 5 -14.01 -2.09 -10.65
C ARG A 5 -13.15 -3.35 -10.56
N LEU A 6 -11.83 -3.19 -10.63
CA LEU A 6 -10.92 -4.32 -10.43
C LEU A 6 -11.04 -4.84 -9.00
N ASN A 7 -11.13 -6.16 -8.85
CA ASN A 7 -11.00 -6.83 -7.57
C ASN A 7 -9.51 -7.00 -7.18
N LEU A 8 -9.24 -7.50 -5.97
CA LEU A 8 -7.87 -7.61 -5.45
C LEU A 8 -7.00 -8.56 -6.30
N ASP A 9 -7.57 -9.65 -6.80
CA ASP A 9 -6.87 -10.60 -7.67
C ASP A 9 -6.45 -9.94 -8.98
N GLN A 10 -7.38 -9.25 -9.65
CA GLN A 10 -7.11 -8.54 -10.90
C GLN A 10 -6.08 -7.42 -10.71
N LEU A 11 -6.15 -6.69 -9.59
CA LEU A 11 -5.13 -5.68 -9.24
C LEU A 11 -3.77 -6.33 -9.05
N THR A 12 -3.72 -7.48 -8.39
CA THR A 12 -2.47 -8.18 -8.10
C THR A 12 -1.85 -8.80 -9.35
N GLU A 13 -2.65 -9.38 -10.24
CA GLU A 13 -2.20 -9.85 -11.56
C GLU A 13 -1.58 -8.71 -12.37
N HIS A 14 -2.24 -7.55 -12.40
CA HIS A 14 -1.70 -6.37 -13.07
C HIS A 14 -0.41 -5.87 -12.41
N ALA A 15 -0.37 -5.84 -11.07
CA ALA A 15 0.81 -5.42 -10.32
C ALA A 15 2.02 -6.31 -10.62
N MET A 16 1.81 -7.63 -10.69
CA MET A 16 2.86 -8.60 -11.02
C MET A 16 3.29 -8.51 -12.48
N TRP A 17 2.39 -8.19 -13.40
CA TRP A 17 2.76 -7.90 -14.79
C TRP A 17 3.71 -6.69 -14.87
N VAL A 18 3.39 -5.59 -14.19
CA VAL A 18 4.25 -4.40 -14.14
C VAL A 18 5.57 -4.70 -13.43
N HIS A 19 5.56 -5.49 -12.37
CA HIS A 19 6.78 -5.95 -11.69
C HIS A 19 7.71 -6.73 -12.64
N ALA A 20 7.16 -7.62 -13.47
CA ALA A 20 7.94 -8.34 -14.47
C ALA A 20 8.58 -7.40 -15.52
N LEU A 21 7.87 -6.34 -15.94
CA LEU A 21 8.45 -5.31 -16.82
C LEU A 21 9.60 -4.55 -16.14
N TYR A 22 9.49 -4.26 -14.84
CA TYR A 22 10.60 -3.68 -14.09
C TYR A 22 11.79 -4.62 -13.96
N ASP A 23 11.56 -5.92 -13.82
CA ASP A 23 12.64 -6.92 -13.82
C ASP A 23 13.37 -6.97 -15.16
N GLU A 24 12.64 -6.97 -16.28
CA GLU A 24 13.23 -6.88 -17.62
C GLU A 24 14.06 -5.60 -17.78
N LEU A 25 13.52 -4.45 -17.34
CA LEU A 25 14.20 -3.17 -17.39
C LEU A 25 15.48 -3.17 -16.54
N ASN A 26 15.38 -3.66 -15.30
CA ASN A 26 16.51 -3.78 -14.38
C ASN A 26 17.60 -4.67 -14.96
N HIS A 27 17.23 -5.82 -15.53
CA HIS A 27 18.20 -6.71 -16.16
C HIS A 27 18.89 -6.04 -17.35
N LYS A 28 18.13 -5.32 -18.19
CA LYS A 28 18.67 -4.59 -19.34
C LYS A 28 19.64 -3.47 -18.93
N GLU A 29 19.31 -2.71 -17.89
CA GLU A 29 20.10 -1.53 -17.49
C GLU A 29 21.26 -1.86 -16.54
N ARG A 30 21.11 -2.89 -15.70
CA ARG A 30 22.00 -3.17 -14.56
C ARG A 30 22.58 -4.59 -14.60
N GLY A 31 22.16 -5.43 -15.53
CA GLY A 31 22.59 -6.84 -15.65
C GLY A 31 22.00 -7.77 -14.59
N ARG A 32 21.10 -7.29 -13.73
CA ARG A 32 20.44 -8.06 -12.66
C ARG A 32 19.09 -7.44 -12.30
N THR A 33 18.21 -8.24 -11.69
CA THR A 33 16.96 -7.75 -11.10
C THR A 33 17.20 -7.23 -9.68
N TRP A 34 16.19 -6.56 -9.11
CA TRP A 34 16.16 -6.26 -7.70
C TRP A 34 15.87 -7.51 -6.88
N ASN A 35 16.55 -7.66 -5.75
CA ASN A 35 16.14 -8.63 -4.75
C ASN A 35 14.95 -8.09 -3.92
N ARG A 36 14.35 -8.93 -3.07
CA ARG A 36 13.19 -8.55 -2.25
C ARG A 36 13.49 -7.42 -1.26
N GLU A 37 14.72 -7.33 -0.75
CA GLU A 37 15.15 -6.29 0.20
C GLU A 37 15.29 -4.94 -0.50
N GLU A 38 15.83 -4.93 -1.72
CA GLU A 38 15.93 -3.74 -2.59
C GLU A 38 14.55 -3.25 -3.00
N PHE A 39 13.62 -4.17 -3.32
CA PHE A 39 12.23 -3.82 -3.60
C PHE A 39 11.54 -3.19 -2.37
N MET A 40 11.70 -3.81 -1.19
CA MET A 40 11.18 -3.25 0.06
C MET A 40 11.77 -1.87 0.35
N LEU A 41 13.07 -1.65 0.10
CA LEU A 41 13.70 -0.34 0.27
C LEU A 41 13.14 0.71 -0.70
N GLY A 42 12.86 0.32 -1.95
CA GLY A 42 12.13 1.15 -2.91
C GLY A 42 10.78 1.58 -2.36
N PHE A 43 10.00 0.61 -1.86
CA PHE A 43 8.69 0.88 -1.25
C PHE A 43 8.77 1.84 -0.05
N VAL A 44 9.81 1.75 0.81
CA VAL A 44 10.01 2.72 1.89
C VAL A 44 10.22 4.14 1.35
N GLY A 45 10.83 4.28 0.17
CA GLY A 45 10.92 5.55 -0.55
C GLY A 45 9.54 6.12 -0.87
N ASP A 46 8.69 5.32 -1.52
CA ASP A 46 7.31 5.69 -1.88
C ASP A 46 6.49 6.07 -0.63
N VAL A 47 6.61 5.32 0.47
CA VAL A 47 5.97 5.66 1.75
C VAL A 47 6.44 7.03 2.28
N GLY A 48 7.73 7.32 2.13
CA GLY A 48 8.30 8.62 2.49
C GLY A 48 7.73 9.76 1.66
N ASP A 49 7.53 9.55 0.35
CA ASP A 49 6.96 10.53 -0.56
C ASP A 49 5.44 10.70 -0.34
N LEU A 50 4.71 9.62 -0.07
CA LEU A 50 3.33 9.67 0.39
C LEU A 50 3.19 10.48 1.68
N ALA A 51 3.99 10.20 2.71
CA ALA A 51 3.92 10.90 4.00
C ALA A 51 4.14 12.41 3.82
N LYS A 52 5.13 12.76 3.01
CA LYS A 52 5.42 14.11 2.56
C LYS A 52 4.19 14.78 1.93
N LEU A 53 3.52 14.13 0.99
CA LEU A 53 2.33 14.69 0.33
C LEU A 53 1.13 14.81 1.27
N VAL A 54 0.91 13.85 2.17
CA VAL A 54 -0.13 13.97 3.20
C VAL A 54 0.10 15.22 4.06
N MET A 55 1.34 15.45 4.52
CA MET A 55 1.67 16.68 5.26
C MET A 55 1.36 17.95 4.45
N ALA A 56 1.61 17.94 3.14
CA ALA A 56 1.28 19.06 2.27
C ALA A 56 -0.23 19.27 2.13
N GLN A 57 -0.99 18.17 2.01
CA GLN A 57 -2.44 18.21 1.88
C GLN A 57 -3.08 18.81 3.12
N GLU A 58 -2.50 18.55 4.29
CA GLU A 58 -2.93 19.10 5.59
C GLU A 58 -2.34 20.49 5.90
N GLY A 59 -1.64 21.11 4.95
CA GLY A 59 -1.14 22.49 5.07
C GLY A 59 0.12 22.66 5.93
N ALA A 60 0.78 21.58 6.34
CA ALA A 60 2.02 21.63 7.10
C ALA A 60 3.26 21.97 6.24
N ARG A 61 3.11 21.96 4.91
CA ARG A 61 4.13 22.31 3.92
C ARG A 61 3.48 22.66 2.57
N GLU A 62 4.27 23.20 1.64
CA GLU A 62 3.81 23.41 0.26
C GLU A 62 3.55 22.08 -0.46
N MET A 63 2.55 22.07 -1.35
CA MET A 63 2.16 20.92 -2.17
C MET A 63 2.73 21.07 -3.59
N PRO A 64 3.92 20.53 -3.88
CA PRO A 64 4.42 20.50 -5.25
C PRO A 64 3.58 19.52 -6.08
N GLY A 65 3.17 19.96 -7.28
CA GLY A 65 2.47 19.11 -8.24
C GLY A 65 0.97 18.89 -7.98
N GLY A 66 0.41 19.41 -6.88
CA GLY A 66 -1.03 19.37 -6.61
C GLY A 66 -1.52 18.03 -6.01
N ARG A 67 -2.84 17.90 -5.90
CA ARG A 67 -3.51 16.78 -5.23
C ARG A 67 -3.39 15.47 -6.01
N GLU A 68 -3.15 15.55 -7.30
CA GLU A 68 -2.99 14.42 -8.20
C GLU A 68 -1.76 13.58 -7.84
N VAL A 69 -0.69 14.21 -7.35
CA VAL A 69 0.52 13.48 -6.90
C VAL A 69 0.20 12.62 -5.68
N LEU A 70 -0.66 13.09 -4.76
CA LEU A 70 -1.10 12.30 -3.62
C LEU A 70 -1.85 11.04 -4.06
N HIS A 71 -2.69 11.14 -5.09
CA HIS A 71 -3.38 9.97 -5.64
C HIS A 71 -2.40 8.95 -6.24
N HIS A 72 -1.35 9.43 -6.90
CA HIS A 72 -0.31 8.59 -7.48
C HIS A 72 0.44 7.82 -6.39
N GLU A 73 0.94 8.48 -5.35
CA GLU A 73 1.68 7.82 -4.28
C GLU A 73 0.84 6.81 -3.48
N LEU A 74 -0.47 7.07 -3.34
CA LEU A 74 -1.39 6.07 -2.77
C LEU A 74 -1.48 4.81 -3.64
N ALA A 75 -1.53 4.98 -4.96
CA ALA A 75 -1.57 3.85 -5.90
C ALA A 75 -0.24 3.10 -5.93
N ASP A 76 0.89 3.81 -5.91
CA ASP A 76 2.24 3.21 -5.92
C ASP A 76 2.52 2.45 -4.63
N CYS A 77 2.13 3.01 -3.48
CA CYS A 77 2.18 2.28 -2.21
C CYS A 77 1.33 1.00 -2.24
N LEU A 78 0.12 1.05 -2.81
CA LEU A 78 -0.72 -0.14 -2.97
C LEU A 78 -0.06 -1.17 -3.89
N TRP A 79 0.50 -0.75 -5.03
CA TRP A 79 1.22 -1.63 -5.95
C TRP A 79 2.35 -2.38 -5.25
N SER A 80 3.18 -1.68 -4.48
CA SER A 80 4.27 -2.27 -3.71
C SER A 80 3.78 -3.30 -2.69
N VAL A 81 2.67 -3.05 -2.00
CA VAL A 81 2.05 -4.02 -1.07
C VAL A 81 1.57 -5.27 -1.81
N LEU A 82 0.90 -5.13 -2.97
CA LEU A 82 0.40 -6.26 -3.75
C LEU A 82 1.55 -7.14 -4.27
N VAL A 83 2.63 -6.53 -4.77
CA VAL A 83 3.82 -7.24 -5.23
C VAL A 83 4.48 -7.99 -4.07
N LEU A 84 4.70 -7.32 -2.92
CA LEU A 84 5.29 -7.95 -1.74
C LEU A 84 4.45 -9.13 -1.26
N ALA A 85 3.12 -9.00 -1.21
CA ALA A 85 2.24 -10.09 -0.84
C ALA A 85 2.44 -11.32 -1.73
N LYS A 86 2.54 -11.15 -3.06
CA LYS A 86 2.83 -12.27 -3.96
C LYS A 86 4.25 -12.80 -3.85
N LEU A 87 5.25 -11.95 -3.67
CA LEU A 87 6.65 -12.38 -3.52
C LEU A 87 6.87 -13.23 -2.26
N TYR A 88 6.04 -13.05 -1.23
CA TYR A 88 6.07 -13.80 0.03
C TYR A 88 4.95 -14.85 0.17
N ASP A 89 4.18 -15.11 -0.89
CA ASP A 89 3.07 -16.08 -0.89
C ASP A 89 2.01 -15.82 0.20
N VAL A 90 1.66 -14.56 0.39
CA VAL A 90 0.63 -14.10 1.34
C VAL A 90 -0.70 -13.94 0.62
N ASP A 91 -1.74 -14.60 1.16
CA ASP A 91 -3.13 -14.33 0.78
C ASP A 91 -3.60 -13.03 1.45
N LEU A 92 -3.42 -11.92 0.74
CA LEU A 92 -3.71 -10.59 1.26
C LEU A 92 -5.20 -10.35 1.52
N ASP A 93 -6.13 -10.95 0.75
CA ASP A 93 -7.58 -10.79 1.00
C ASP A 93 -7.96 -11.43 2.32
N THR A 94 -7.52 -12.67 2.53
CA THR A 94 -7.78 -13.41 3.78
C THR A 94 -7.13 -12.72 4.98
N GLU A 95 -5.84 -12.34 4.88
CA GLU A 95 -5.13 -11.70 5.98
C GLU A 95 -5.68 -10.31 6.33
N PHE A 96 -6.11 -9.53 5.32
CA PHE A 96 -6.72 -8.22 5.54
C PHE A 96 -8.06 -8.35 6.30
N ARG A 97 -8.94 -9.27 5.86
CA ARG A 97 -10.23 -9.51 6.53
C ARG A 97 -10.05 -9.95 7.97
N ARG A 98 -9.12 -10.89 8.21
CA ARG A 98 -8.78 -11.35 9.56
C ARG A 98 -8.30 -10.20 10.44
N THR A 99 -7.30 -9.45 9.98
CA THR A 99 -6.67 -8.37 10.74
C THR A 99 -7.64 -7.23 11.07
N VAL A 100 -8.43 -6.79 10.09
CA VAL A 100 -9.40 -5.70 10.30
C VAL A 100 -10.59 -6.17 11.13
N GLY A 101 -11.02 -7.42 10.99
CA GLY A 101 -12.07 -8.01 11.85
C GLY A 101 -11.64 -8.07 13.31
N GLU A 102 -10.42 -8.55 13.59
CA GLU A 102 -9.84 -8.54 14.95
C GLU A 102 -9.75 -7.12 15.53
N LEU A 103 -9.37 -6.14 14.70
CA LEU A 103 -9.32 -4.73 15.10
C LEU A 103 -10.73 -4.17 15.41
N GLU A 104 -11.72 -4.50 14.59
CA GLU A 104 -13.12 -4.10 14.78
C GLU A 104 -13.69 -4.65 16.09
N GLU A 105 -13.48 -5.95 16.35
CA GLU A 105 -13.90 -6.60 17.59
C GLU A 105 -13.25 -5.93 18.81
N ALA A 106 -11.94 -5.71 18.76
CA ALA A 106 -11.18 -5.09 19.86
C ALA A 106 -11.64 -3.65 20.15
N ILE A 107 -11.89 -2.85 19.11
CA ILE A 107 -12.39 -1.47 19.28
C ILE A 107 -13.82 -1.49 19.81
N THR A 108 -14.68 -2.35 19.27
CA THR A 108 -16.09 -2.45 19.67
C THR A 108 -16.21 -2.83 21.14
N ALA A 109 -15.43 -3.81 21.60
CA ALA A 109 -15.39 -4.21 23.01
C ALA A 109 -15.08 -3.00 23.92
N ARG A 110 -14.02 -2.24 23.60
CA ARG A 110 -13.61 -1.04 24.36
C ARG A 110 -14.63 0.08 24.37
N LEU A 111 -15.43 0.22 23.32
CA LEU A 111 -16.52 1.21 23.26
C LEU A 111 -17.74 0.79 24.09
N THR A 112 -17.92 -0.51 24.31
CA THR A 112 -19.04 -1.07 25.10
C THR A 112 -18.70 -1.28 26.58
N GLU A 113 -17.41 -1.28 26.94
CA GLU A 113 -16.99 -1.28 28.33
C GLU A 113 -17.50 0.00 29.02
N PRO A 114 -18.27 -0.10 30.11
CA PRO A 114 -18.70 1.07 30.83
C PRO A 114 -17.47 1.80 31.34
N SER A 115 -17.39 3.11 31.04
CA SER A 115 -16.37 4.00 31.58
C SER A 115 -16.25 3.73 33.08
N SER A 116 -15.08 3.31 33.55
CA SER A 116 -14.78 3.29 34.96
C SER A 116 -14.69 4.74 35.44
N GLU A 117 -15.84 5.40 35.60
CA GLU A 117 -15.94 6.65 36.30
C GLU A 117 -15.62 6.37 37.77
N VAL A 118 -14.48 6.91 38.16
CA VAL A 118 -13.95 6.97 39.51
C VAL A 118 -15.03 7.54 40.44
N SER A 119 -15.52 6.70 41.35
CA SER A 119 -16.24 7.14 42.56
C SER A 119 -15.28 7.75 43.57
#